data_AF-A0A2N2TAW5-F1
#
_entry.id   AF-A0A2N2TAW5-F1
#
_cell.length_a   1.000
_cell.length_b   1.000
_cell.length_c   1.000
_cell.angle_alpha   90.00
_cell.angle_beta   90.00
_cell.angle_gamma   90.00
#
_symmetry.space_group_name_H-M   'P 1'
#
loop_
_entity.id
_entity.type
_entity.pdbx_description
1 polymer ?
#
loop_
_entity_poly.entity_id
_entity_poly.type
_entity_poly.pdbx_seq_one_letter_code
_entity_poly.pdbx_strand_id
1 'polypeptide(L)' 'MDMSEVQNIMDRAPDRSHTYESGKRWIPFYFGNDARRMQALFRGEGCLIFTDGNVWGGAGGELVEIQSDASGACYQP' A
#
# COMPACT_ATOMS: atom_id res chain seq x y z
N MET A 1 -7.44 -8.04 -2.99
CA MET A 1 -6.30 -8.39 -3.85
C MET A 1 -5.05 -8.15 -3.03
N ASP A 2 -4.25 -9.18 -2.83
CA ASP A 2 -3.08 -9.11 -1.96
C ASP A 2 -1.85 -8.59 -2.71
N MET A 3 -0.88 -7.99 -2.02
CA MET A 3 0.37 -7.53 -2.62
C MET A 3 1.13 -8.65 -3.34
N SER A 4 1.07 -9.88 -2.84
CA SER A 4 1.65 -11.04 -3.52
C SER A 4 0.96 -11.34 -4.84
N GLU A 5 -0.37 -11.26 -4.88
CA GLU A 5 -1.18 -11.45 -6.08
C GLU A 5 -0.88 -10.38 -7.14
N VAL A 6 -0.75 -9.12 -6.72
CA VAL A 6 -0.39 -8.01 -7.61
C VAL A 6 1.00 -8.22 -8.22
N GLN A 7 1.99 -8.59 -7.40
CA GLN A 7 3.36 -8.85 -7.89
C GLN A 7 3.40 -10.02 -8.88
N ASN A 8 2.58 -11.05 -8.67
CA ASN A 8 2.46 -12.17 -9.60
C ASN A 8 1.85 -11.74 -10.95
N ILE A 9 0.87 -10.84 -10.95
CA ILE A 9 0.24 -10.33 -12.18
C ILE A 9 1.17 -9.38 -12.94
N MET A 10 1.88 -8.52 -12.21
CA MET A 10 2.84 -7.58 -12.78
C MET A 10 4.16 -8.26 -13.20
N ASP A 11 4.37 -9.50 -12.77
CA ASP A 11 5.61 -10.28 -12.97
C ASP A 11 6.87 -9.51 -12.50
N ARG A 12 6.70 -8.63 -11.51
CA ARG A 12 7.78 -7.80 -10.95
C ARG A 12 7.49 -7.33 -9.53
N ALA A 13 8.56 -7.15 -8.76
CA ALA A 13 8.51 -6.45 -7.49
C ALA A 13 8.39 -4.92 -7.72
N PRO A 14 7.80 -4.16 -6.77
CA PRO A 14 7.79 -2.72 -6.85
C PRO A 14 9.20 -2.13 -6.81
N ASP A 15 9.43 -1.07 -7.59
CA ASP A 15 10.71 -0.39 -7.68
C ASP A 15 11.11 0.32 -6.39
N ARG A 16 10.11 0.87 -5.71
CA ARG A 16 10.23 1.52 -4.40
C ARG A 16 8.96 1.28 -3.61
N SER A 17 9.10 1.19 -2.30
CA SER A 17 7.96 1.18 -1.40
C SER A 17 8.28 1.98 -0.15
N HIS A 18 7.25 2.58 0.44
CA HIS A 18 7.37 3.20 1.76
C HIS A 18 6.04 2.99 2.51
N THR A 19 6.13 2.97 3.84
CA THR A 19 4.96 2.86 4.71
C THR A 19 4.74 4.16 5.47
N TYR A 20 3.47 4.54 5.62
CA TYR A 20 3.05 5.68 6.43
C TYR A 20 1.83 5.32 7.27
N GLU A 21 1.65 6.06 8.36
CA GLU A 21 0.52 5.84 9.25
C GLU A 21 -0.77 6.38 8.62
N SER A 22 -1.82 5.56 8.65
CA SER A 22 -3.16 5.99 8.26
C SER A 22 -3.79 6.75 9.41
N GLY A 23 -4.64 7.75 9.12
CA GLY A 23 -5.44 8.42 10.13
C GLY A 23 -6.31 7.47 10.97
N LYS A 24 -6.61 6.28 10.43
CA LYS A 24 -7.38 5.24 11.13
C LYS A 24 -6.65 4.65 12.33
N ARG A 25 -5.32 4.74 12.40
CA ARG A 25 -4.53 4.29 13.57
C ARG A 25 -4.90 5.02 14.85
N TRP A 26 -5.35 6.26 14.72
CA TRP A 26 -5.63 7.15 15.85
C TRP A 26 -7.09 7.10 16.29
N ILE A 27 -7.93 6.28 15.64
CA ILE A 27 -9.31 6.07 16.03
C ILE A 27 -9.33 5.09 17.23
N PRO A 28 -9.87 5.48 18.39
CA PRO A 28 -10.01 4.57 19.52
C PRO A 28 -10.80 3.32 19.13
N PHE A 29 -10.36 2.14 19.57
CA PHE A 29 -11.00 0.86 19.28
C PHE A 29 -11.07 0.50 17.77
N TYR A 30 -10.13 0.99 16.97
CA TYR A 30 -9.99 0.57 15.58
C TYR A 30 -9.31 -0.80 15.49
N PHE A 31 -10.09 -1.83 15.16
CA PHE A 31 -9.63 -3.21 14.98
C PHE A 31 -9.49 -3.61 13.50
N GLY A 32 -9.53 -2.63 12.58
CA GLY A 32 -9.33 -2.88 11.16
C GLY A 32 -7.86 -3.10 10.79
N ASN A 33 -7.64 -3.40 9.52
CA ASN A 33 -6.34 -3.73 8.93
C ASN A 33 -5.66 -2.56 8.17
N ASP A 34 -6.21 -1.34 8.24
CA ASP A 34 -5.69 -0.13 7.59
C ASP A 34 -5.16 0.86 8.65
N ALA A 35 -4.32 0.39 9.56
CA ALA A 35 -3.66 1.25 10.56
C ALA A 35 -2.45 1.99 9.97
N ARG A 36 -1.80 1.39 8.99
CA ARG A 36 -0.75 1.97 8.15
C ARG A 36 -1.08 1.67 6.68
N ARG A 37 -0.42 2.35 5.78
CA ARG A 37 -0.51 2.11 4.34
C ARG A 37 0.88 1.93 3.79
N MET A 38 1.01 1.02 2.84
CA MET A 38 2.22 0.89 2.05
C MET A 38 1.95 1.44 0.66
N GLN A 39 2.68 2.48 0.26
CA GLN A 39 2.70 2.94 -1.12
C GLN A 39 3.85 2.27 -1.86
N ALA A 40 3.55 1.68 -3.01
CA ALA A 40 4.47 0.97 -3.88
C ALA A 40 4.49 1.65 -5.26
N LEU A 41 5.68 1.99 -5.74
CA LEU A 41 5.91 2.56 -7.07
C LEU A 41 6.29 1.47 -8.06
N PHE A 42 5.62 1.48 -9.20
CA PHE A 42 5.89 0.66 -10.37
C PHE A 42 6.27 1.62 -11.51
N ARG A 43 7.58 1.78 -11.77
CA ARG A 43 8.06 2.79 -12.75
C ARG A 43 7.45 2.52 -14.12
N GLY A 44 6.95 3.59 -14.74
CA GLY A 44 6.28 3.58 -16.04
C GLY A 44 4.79 3.21 -15.99
N GLU A 45 4.26 2.74 -14.86
CA GLU A 45 2.86 2.33 -14.71
C GLU A 45 2.10 3.20 -13.68
N GLY A 46 2.73 3.46 -12.53
CA GLY A 46 2.16 4.30 -11.47
C GLY A 46 2.41 3.78 -10.07
N CYS A 47 1.52 4.13 -9.15
CA CYS A 47 1.62 3.81 -7.73
C CYS A 47 0.42 3.00 -7.26
N LEU A 48 0.69 2.03 -6.38
CA LEU A 48 -0.32 1.23 -5.72
C LEU A 48 -0.25 1.49 -4.22
N ILE A 49 -1.41 1.53 -3.57
CA ILE A 49 -1.50 1.69 -2.11
C ILE A 49 -2.14 0.45 -1.53
N PHE A 50 -1.45 -0.15 -0.57
CA PHE A 50 -1.88 -1.32 0.18
C PHE A 50 -2.21 -0.92 1.62
N THR A 51 -3.22 -1.55 2.20
CA THR A 51 -3.38 -1.53 3.66
C THR A 51 -2.20 -2.22 4.30
N ASP A 52 -1.87 -1.82 5.51
CA ASP A 52 -0.89 -2.50 6.32
C ASP A 52 -1.24 -2.28 7.81
N GLY A 53 -0.92 -3.25 8.66
CA GLY A 53 -1.07 -3.19 10.11
C GLY A 53 -2.51 -3.23 10.63
N ASN A 54 -2.70 -4.00 11.69
CA ASN A 54 -3.83 -3.90 12.61
C ASN A 54 -3.36 -3.33 13.97
N VAL A 55 -4.25 -3.32 14.97
CA VAL A 55 -3.94 -2.89 16.35
C VAL A 55 -2.76 -3.64 16.98
N TRP A 56 -2.41 -4.82 16.47
CA TRP A 56 -1.31 -5.67 16.93
C TRP A 56 -0.09 -5.66 15.99
N GLY A 57 -0.08 -4.79 14.98
CA GLY A 57 1.03 -4.65 14.02
C GLY A 57 1.16 -5.77 12.99
N GLY A 58 0.22 -6.72 12.94
CA GLY A 58 0.26 -7.88 12.06
C GLY A 58 -1.06 -8.11 11.34
N ALA A 59 -1.19 -7.58 10.13
CA ALA A 59 -2.24 -7.84 9.11
C ALA A 59 -2.04 -6.83 7.96
N GLY A 60 -2.76 -6.99 6.85
CA GLY A 60 -2.77 -6.05 5.73
C GLY A 60 -2.29 -6.69 4.44
N GLY A 61 -1.81 -5.88 3.50
CA GLY A 61 -1.43 -6.29 2.15
C GLY A 61 -2.55 -6.15 1.13
N GLU A 62 -3.72 -5.63 1.52
CA GLU A 62 -4.84 -5.48 0.61
C GLU A 62 -4.71 -4.20 -0.22
N LEU A 63 -4.81 -4.34 -1.53
CA LEU A 63 -4.84 -3.21 -2.46
C LEU A 63 -6.09 -2.35 -2.21
N VAL A 64 -5.89 -1.06 -1.91
CA VAL A 64 -6.97 -0.09 -1.68
C VAL A 64 -7.01 1.03 -2.70
N GLU A 65 -5.90 1.31 -3.37
CA GLU A 65 -5.83 2.38 -4.36
C GLU A 65 -4.87 2.03 -5.50
N ILE A 66 -5.29 2.40 -6.71
CA ILE A 66 -4.50 2.28 -7.94
C ILE A 66 -4.41 3.70 -8.53
N GLN A 67 -3.19 4.22 -8.62
CA GLN A 67 -2.91 5.47 -9.31
C GLN A 67 -2.11 5.16 -10.56
N SER A 68 -2.75 5.26 -11.73
CA SER A 68 -2.06 5.13 -13.01
C SER A 68 -1.44 6.47 -13.38
N ASP A 69 -0.15 6.59 -13.11
CA ASP A 69 0.65 7.78 -13.41
C ASP A 69 2.06 7.35 -13.83
N ALA A 70 2.28 7.29 -15.13
CA ALA A 70 3.58 6.90 -15.70
C ALA A 70 4.72 7.85 -15.33
N SER A 71 4.43 9.09 -14.87
CA SER A 71 5.45 10.03 -14.41
C SER A 71 6.02 9.68 -13.04
N GLY A 72 5.29 8.90 -12.24
CA GLY A 72 5.66 8.54 -10.87
C GLY A 72 5.52 9.67 -9.85
N ALA A 73 4.82 10.76 -10.18
CA ALA A 73 4.55 11.86 -9.27
C ALA A 73 3.63 11.47 -8.10
N CYS A 74 2.87 10.38 -8.28
CA CYS A 74 2.07 9.74 -7.24
C CYS A 74 2.89 9.23 -6.02
N TYR A 75 4.20 8.99 -6.19
CA TYR A 75 5.03 8.42 -5.14
C TYR A 75 5.62 9.50 -4.23
N GLN A 76 5.25 9.48 -2.95
CA GLN A 76 5.64 10.48 -1.95
C GLN A 76 6.26 9.80 -0.72
N PRO A 77 7.60 9.64 -0.67
CA PRO A 77 8.29 8.99 0.44
C PRO A 77 8.38 9.83 1.71
#